data_AF-A0A830FGS3-F1
#
_entry.id   AF-A0A830FGS3-F1
#
_cell.length_a   1.000
_cell.length_b   1.000
_cell.length_c   1.000
_cell.angle_alpha   90.00
_cell.angle_beta   90.00
_cell.angle_gamma   90.00
#
_symmetry.space_group_name_H-M   'P 1'
#
loop_
_entity.id
_entity.type
_entity.pdbx_description
1 polymer ?
#
loop_
_entity_poly.entity_id
_entity_poly.type
_entity_poly.pdbx_seq_one_letter_code
_entity_poly.pdbx_strand_id
1 'polypeptide(L)'
;MTDPESLAVGGLAGVAAAGVNYIDGLESVQLLVCLGAVWAVGGWSLSQNRRVLRHSDTVHRLLCVLLLVGIPPFAIHADLPLGEFRVPLMFLATGVAAAGIGLGADMNKSSNGN
;
A
#
# COMPACT_ATOMS: atom_id res chain seq x y z
N MET A 1 13.63 -11.63 12.73
CA MET A 1 14.70 -11.19 11.81
C MET A 1 14.03 -10.68 10.56
N THR A 2 14.30 -9.43 10.18
CA THR A 2 13.73 -8.81 8.97
C THR A 2 14.41 -9.37 7.74
N ASP A 3 13.66 -10.05 6.88
CA ASP A 3 14.20 -10.59 5.62
C ASP A 3 14.65 -9.43 4.71
N PRO A 4 15.92 -9.39 4.27
CA PRO A 4 16.43 -8.32 3.42
C PRO A 4 15.68 -8.24 2.08
N GLU A 5 15.18 -9.37 1.58
CA GLU A 5 14.33 -9.43 0.39
C GLU A 5 13.03 -8.64 0.57
N SER A 6 12.38 -8.76 1.73
CA SER A 6 11.14 -8.01 2.00
C SER A 6 11.40 -6.52 2.05
N LEU A 7 12.56 -6.13 2.59
CA LEU A 7 13.00 -4.73 2.69
C LEU A 7 13.28 -4.14 1.30
N ALA A 8 13.89 -4.94 0.41
CA ALA A 8 14.07 -4.57 -0.99
C ALA A 8 12.75 -4.42 -1.74
N VAL A 9 11.78 -5.32 -1.51
CA VAL A 9 10.43 -5.22 -2.11
C VAL A 9 9.72 -3.95 -1.66
N GLY A 10 9.82 -3.61 -0.37
CA GLY A 10 9.36 -2.32 0.15
C GLY A 10 10.03 -1.15 -0.57
N GLY A 11 11.36 -1.08 -0.57
CA GLY A 11 12.11 -0.02 -1.23
C GLY A 11 11.72 0.18 -2.70
N LEU A 12 11.61 -0.91 -3.47
CA LEU A 12 11.18 -0.87 -4.87
C LEU A 12 9.75 -0.37 -5.03
N ALA A 13 8.82 -0.80 -4.17
CA ALA A 13 7.44 -0.32 -4.19
C ALA A 13 7.36 1.19 -3.91
N GLY A 14 8.15 1.69 -2.94
CA GLY A 14 8.25 3.11 -2.61
C GLY A 14 8.81 3.95 -3.77
N VAL A 15 9.91 3.51 -4.38
CA VAL A 15 10.52 4.19 -5.54
C VAL A 15 9.58 4.19 -6.73
N ALA A 16 8.89 3.08 -7.00
CA ALA A 16 7.93 3.00 -8.10
C ALA A 16 6.75 3.95 -7.88
N ALA A 17 6.17 3.99 -6.68
CA ALA A 17 5.05 4.88 -6.37
C ALA A 17 5.43 6.36 -6.49
N ALA A 18 6.59 6.75 -5.94
CA ALA A 18 7.09 8.12 -6.07
C ALA A 18 7.45 8.46 -7.53
N GLY A 19 8.11 7.56 -8.25
CA GLY A 19 8.51 7.76 -9.64
C GLY A 19 7.32 7.96 -10.58
N VAL A 20 6.27 7.13 -10.46
CA VAL A 20 5.04 7.26 -11.26
C VAL A 20 4.38 8.62 -11.03
N ASN A 21 4.27 9.06 -9.77
CA ASN A 21 3.61 10.32 -9.46
C ASN A 21 4.45 11.54 -9.87
N TYR A 22 5.78 11.42 -9.82
CA TYR A 22 6.67 12.46 -10.35
C TYR A 22 6.53 12.60 -11.88
N ILE A 23 6.44 11.48 -12.62
CA ILE A 23 6.21 11.49 -14.07
C ILE A 23 4.83 12.06 -14.42
N ASP A 24 3.82 11.79 -13.60
CA ASP A 24 2.47 12.37 -13.73
C ASP A 24 2.40 13.87 -13.42
N GLY A 25 3.53 14.52 -13.12
CA GLY A 25 3.62 15.97 -12.93
C GLY A 25 3.48 16.43 -11.48
N LEU A 26 3.52 15.52 -10.50
CA LEU A 26 3.52 15.92 -9.10
C LEU A 26 4.87 16.54 -8.72
N GLU A 27 4.93 17.86 -8.64
CA GLU A 27 6.17 18.58 -8.28
C GLU A 27 6.41 18.67 -6.75
N SER A 28 5.41 18.33 -5.94
CA SER A 28 5.53 18.40 -4.48
C SER A 28 6.42 17.27 -3.93
N VAL A 29 7.69 17.60 -3.67
CA VAL A 29 8.69 16.68 -3.11
C VAL A 29 8.25 16.06 -1.78
N GLN A 30 7.60 16.84 -0.92
CA GLN A 30 7.09 16.35 0.38
C GLN A 30 6.06 15.23 0.17
N LEU A 31 5.17 15.42 -0.81
CA LEU A 31 4.10 14.47 -1.12
C LEU A 31 4.68 13.20 -1.75
N LEU A 32 5.67 13.32 -2.63
CA LEU A 32 6.40 12.19 -3.21
C LEU A 32 7.13 11.36 -2.16
N VAL A 33 7.79 12.00 -1.20
CA VAL A 33 8.48 11.33 -0.09
C VAL A 33 7.47 10.59 0.79
N CYS A 34 6.36 11.23 1.15
CA CYS A 34 5.28 10.58 1.90
C CYS A 34 4.71 9.38 1.15
N LEU A 35 4.45 9.52 -0.16
CA LEU A 35 3.91 8.45 -0.99
C LEU A 35 4.88 7.26 -1.06
N GLY A 36 6.17 7.55 -1.30
CA GLY A 36 7.22 6.55 -1.34
C GLY A 36 7.38 5.84 0.00
N ALA A 37 7.34 6.56 1.12
CA ALA A 37 7.43 5.97 2.45
C ALA A 37 6.24 5.04 2.75
N VAL A 38 5.01 5.46 2.44
CA VAL A 38 3.81 4.65 2.63
C VAL A 38 3.87 3.36 1.82
N TRP A 39 4.26 3.43 0.55
CA TRP A 39 4.41 2.25 -0.29
C TRP A 39 5.61 1.38 0.11
N ALA A 40 6.68 1.98 0.64
CA ALA A 40 7.81 1.22 1.16
C ALA A 40 7.43 0.39 2.39
N VAL A 41 6.73 1.00 3.34
CA VAL A 41 6.21 0.30 4.52
C VAL A 41 5.16 -0.74 4.12
N GLY A 42 4.25 -0.40 3.21
CA GLY A 42 3.21 -1.31 2.72
C GLY A 42 3.78 -2.53 1.99
N GLY A 43 4.71 -2.32 1.05
CA GLY A 43 5.36 -3.40 0.29
C GLY A 43 6.22 -4.29 1.18
N TRP A 44 6.94 -3.71 2.14
CA TRP A 44 7.72 -4.45 3.14
C TRP A 44 6.81 -5.30 4.04
N SER A 45 5.74 -4.72 4.56
CA SER A 45 4.81 -5.41 5.46
C SER A 45 4.05 -6.55 4.76
N LEU A 46 3.58 -6.32 3.53
CA LEU A 46 2.93 -7.34 2.70
C LEU A 46 3.88 -8.48 2.31
N SER A 47 5.14 -8.17 1.97
CA SER A 47 6.11 -9.20 1.59
C SER A 47 6.49 -10.11 2.76
N GLN A 48 6.65 -9.56 3.97
CA GLN A 48 6.84 -10.37 5.18
C GLN A 48 5.66 -11.29 5.50
N ASN A 49 4.44 -10.82 5.20
CA ASN A 49 3.21 -11.55 5.49
C ASN A 49 2.68 -12.35 4.30
N ARG A 50 3.47 -12.47 3.22
CA ARG A 50 3.09 -13.18 1.99
C ARG A 50 2.65 -14.62 2.23
N ARG A 51 3.24 -15.34 3.19
CA ARG A 51 2.84 -16.73 3.52
C ARG A 51 1.44 -16.81 4.14
N VAL A 52 1.10 -15.86 5.03
CA VAL A 52 -0.23 -15.80 5.69
C VAL A 52 -1.30 -15.34 4.70
N LEU A 53 -0.97 -14.34 3.88
CA LEU A 53 -1.86 -13.87 2.81
C LEU A 53 -2.11 -14.96 1.75
N ARG A 54 -1.14 -15.85 1.51
CA ARG A 54 -1.28 -16.97 0.56
C ARG A 54 -2.12 -18.13 1.11
N HIS A 55 -2.14 -18.33 2.43
CA HIS A 55 -2.99 -19.31 3.11
C HIS A 55 -4.35 -18.75 3.55
N SER A 56 -4.61 -17.48 3.27
CA SER A 56 -5.88 -16.85 3.62
C SER A 56 -7.00 -17.34 2.70
N ASP A 57 -8.20 -17.53 3.26
CA ASP A 57 -9.38 -17.96 2.52
C ASP A 57 -9.66 -17.06 1.32
N THR A 58 -10.25 -17.66 0.28
CA THR A 58 -10.55 -16.97 -0.99
C THR A 58 -11.33 -15.67 -0.77
N VAL A 59 -12.22 -15.65 0.23
CA VAL A 59 -13.01 -14.47 0.63
C VAL A 59 -12.12 -13.35 1.16
N HIS A 60 -11.14 -13.66 2.01
CA HIS A 60 -10.23 -12.68 2.59
C HIS A 60 -9.29 -12.10 1.53
N ARG A 61 -8.85 -12.94 0.61
CA ARG A 61 -8.04 -12.52 -0.54
C ARG A 61 -8.82 -11.61 -1.48
N LEU A 62 -10.09 -11.93 -1.73
CA LEU A 62 -10.99 -11.12 -2.55
C LEU A 62 -11.31 -9.78 -1.87
N LEU A 63 -11.53 -9.78 -0.55
CA LEU A 63 -11.66 -8.56 0.25
C LEU A 63 -10.41 -7.70 0.20
N CYS A 64 -9.20 -8.27 0.33
CA CYS A 64 -7.96 -7.52 0.24
C CYS A 64 -7.78 -6.87 -1.14
N VAL A 65 -8.06 -7.61 -2.22
CA VAL A 65 -8.01 -7.07 -3.59
C VAL A 65 -9.06 -5.98 -3.80
N LEU A 66 -10.28 -6.20 -3.31
CA LEU A 66 -11.36 -5.20 -3.36
C LEU A 66 -11.00 -3.96 -2.55
N LEU A 67 -10.34 -4.11 -1.40
CA LEU A 67 -9.86 -3.00 -0.58
C LEU A 67 -8.79 -2.20 -1.33
N LEU A 68 -7.82 -2.89 -1.96
CA LEU A 68 -6.70 -2.26 -2.65
C LEU A 68 -7.10 -1.57 -3.95
N VAL A 69 -8.03 -2.15 -4.70
CA VAL A 69 -8.39 -1.69 -6.05
C VAL A 69 -9.71 -0.94 -6.06
N GLY A 70 -10.66 -1.34 -5.21
CA GLY A 70 -12.00 -0.78 -5.17
C GLY A 70 -12.11 0.47 -4.32
N ILE A 71 -11.51 0.53 -3.13
CA ILE A 71 -11.69 1.69 -2.25
C ILE A 71 -11.08 2.99 -2.80
N PRO A 72 -9.87 3.02 -3.36
CA PRO A 72 -9.27 4.27 -3.84
C PRO A 72 -10.15 5.08 -4.81
N PRO A 73 -10.80 4.47 -5.83
CA PRO A 73 -11.69 5.21 -6.71
C PRO A 73 -13.04 5.61 -6.06
N PHE A 74 -13.51 4.90 -5.03
CA PHE A 74 -14.75 5.25 -4.32
C PHE A 74 -14.55 6.22 -3.15
N ALA A 75 -13.36 6.27 -2.56
CA ALA A 75 -13.01 7.15 -1.44
C ALA A 75 -12.85 8.62 -1.87
N ILE A 76 -12.55 8.85 -3.15
CA ILE A 76 -12.38 10.19 -3.71
C ILE A 76 -13.57 10.51 -4.59
N HIS A 77 -14.56 11.21 -4.02
CA HIS A 77 -15.72 11.66 -4.76
C HIS A 77 -15.31 12.38 -6.06
N ALA A 78 -15.98 12.00 -7.16
CA ALA A 78 -15.81 12.57 -8.50
C ALA A 78 -15.85 14.11 -8.50
N ASP A 79 -16.65 14.68 -7.61
CA ASP A 79 -16.95 16.11 -7.54
C ASP A 79 -15.92 16.95 -6.76
N LEU A 80 -14.93 16.33 -6.10
CA LEU A 80 -13.88 17.14 -5.47
C LEU A 80 -12.96 17.73 -6.55
N PRO A 81 -12.78 19.07 -6.59
CA PRO A 81 -11.87 19.75 -7.52
C PRO A 81 -10.41 19.56 -7.07
N LEU A 82 -9.95 18.31 -7.04
CA LEU A 82 -8.60 17.93 -6.63
C LEU A 82 -7.57 18.12 -7.74
N GLY A 83 -8.02 18.33 -8.98
CA GLY A 83 -7.15 18.53 -10.14
C GLY A 83 -6.07 17.45 -10.21
N GLU A 84 -4.82 17.89 -10.20
CA GLU A 84 -3.60 17.08 -10.33
C GLU A 84 -3.32 16.18 -9.10
N PHE A 85 -3.90 16.50 -7.93
CA PHE A 85 -3.69 15.72 -6.71
C PHE A 85 -4.55 14.45 -6.63
N ARG A 86 -5.51 14.28 -7.53
CA ARG A 86 -6.44 13.15 -7.52
C ARG A 86 -5.72 11.80 -7.61
N VAL A 87 -4.79 11.66 -8.56
CA VAL A 87 -4.02 10.41 -8.77
C VAL A 87 -3.08 10.12 -7.59
N PRO A 88 -2.28 11.09 -7.10
CA PRO A 88 -1.48 10.93 -5.88
C PRO A 88 -2.29 10.50 -4.67
N LEU A 89 -3.49 11.07 -4.49
CA LEU A 89 -4.34 10.75 -3.35
C LEU A 89 -4.91 9.32 -3.45
N MET A 90 -5.25 8.86 -4.66
CA MET A 90 -5.63 7.45 -4.88
C MET A 90 -4.47 6.53 -4.53
N PHE A 91 -3.26 6.82 -5.02
CA PHE A 91 -2.06 6.05 -4.72
C PHE A 91 -1.74 6.02 -3.22
N LEU A 92 -1.95 7.14 -2.53
CA LEU A 92 -1.77 7.23 -1.08
C LEU A 92 -2.78 6.33 -0.35
N ALA A 93 -4.07 6.42 -0.69
CA ALA A 93 -5.11 5.60 -0.10
C ALA A 93 -4.85 4.10 -0.31
N THR A 94 -4.44 3.72 -1.52
CA THR A 94 -4.03 2.34 -1.84
C THR A 94 -2.85 1.88 -1.00
N GLY A 95 -1.82 2.73 -0.88
CA GLY A 95 -0.62 2.41 -0.09
C GLY A 95 -0.92 2.25 1.41
N VAL A 96 -1.79 3.10 1.96
CA VAL A 96 -2.25 2.99 3.36
C VAL A 96 -3.04 1.70 3.58
N ALA A 97 -3.94 1.34 2.65
CA ALA A 97 -4.67 0.07 2.70
C ALA A 97 -3.71 -1.13 2.64
N ALA A 98 -2.71 -1.09 1.76
CA ALA A 98 -1.68 -2.11 1.64
C ALA A 98 -0.88 -2.28 2.95
N ALA A 99 -0.48 -1.18 3.58
CA ALA A 99 0.20 -1.20 4.88
C ALA A 99 -0.71 -1.73 6.00
N GLY A 100 -1.99 -1.34 6.02
CA GLY A 100 -2.97 -1.85 6.99
C GLY A 100 -3.18 -3.35 6.90
N ILE A 101 -3.29 -3.91 5.67
CA ILE A 101 -3.39 -5.35 5.45
C ILE A 101 -2.12 -6.06 5.93
N GLY A 102 -0.95 -5.52 5.57
CA GLY A 102 0.34 -6.08 6.00
C GLY A 102 0.48 -6.12 7.52
N LEU A 103 0.17 -5.01 8.20
CA LEU A 103 0.25 -4.91 9.67
C LEU A 103 -0.81 -5.77 10.37
N GLY A 104 -2.03 -5.81 9.84
CA GLY A 104 -3.10 -6.66 10.38
C GLY A 104 -2.75 -8.15 10.29
N ALA A 105 -2.10 -8.58 9.20
CA ALA A 105 -1.61 -9.95 9.07
C ALA A 105 -0.49 -10.27 10.07
N ASP A 106 0.34 -9.29 10.43
CA ASP A 106 1.37 -9.43 11.46
C ASP A 106 0.76 -9.59 12.86
N MET A 107 -0.24 -8.77 13.19
CA MET A 107 -1.00 -8.88 14.44
C MET A 107 -1.71 -10.23 14.58
N ASN A 108 -2.25 -10.77 13.49
CA ASN A 108 -2.88 -12.09 13.51
C ASN A 108 -1.87 -13.21 13.84
N LYS A 109 -0.65 -13.15 13.28
CA LYS A 109 0.42 -14.09 13.65
C LYS A 109 0.79 -13.98 15.13
N SER A 110 0.87 -12.75 15.66
CA SER A 110 1.19 -12.52 17.07
C SER A 110 0.08 -13.01 18.01
N SER A 111 -1.19 -12.94 17.60
CA SER A 111 -2.33 -13.40 18.40
C SER A 111 -2.50 -14.91 18.41
N ASN A 112 -2.07 -15.60 17.34
CA ASN A 112 -2.25 -17.05 17.19
C ASN A 112 -1.02 -17.87 17.66
N GLY A 113 -0.07 -17.20 18.34
CA GLY A 113 1.18 -17.77 18.83
C GLY A 113 1.16 -18.18 20.31
N ASN A 114 -0.01 -18.50 20.87
CA ASN A 114 -0.17 -19.11 22.20
C ASN A 114 -0.68 -20.55 22.06
#